data_AF-A0A6C0EYE2-F1
#
_entry.id   AF-A0A6C0EYE2-F1
#
_cell.length_a   1.000
_cell.length_b   1.000
_cell.length_c   1.000
_cell.angle_alpha   90.00
_cell.angle_beta   90.00
_cell.angle_gamma   90.00
#
_symmetry.space_group_name_H-M   'P 1'
#
loop_
_entity.id
_entity.type
_entity.pdbx_description
1 polymer ?
#
loop_
_entity_poly.entity_id
_entity_poly.type
_entity_poly.pdbx_seq_one_letter_code
_entity_poly.pdbx_strand_id
1 'polypeptide(L)'
;MSLCKYKNLLGEINTGIHSIRIFNIAIFDTLSTILVAIVFYHIVIVNILNLSGTIKLWMVIVVMFLLGILLHRLFCVRTTIDKLLFKE
;
A
#
# COMPACT_ATOMS: atom_id res chain seq x y z
N MET A 1 -3.92 18.28 -7.80
CA MET A 1 -4.22 18.52 -6.37
C MET A 1 -5.75 18.63 -6.15
N SER A 2 -6.52 17.56 -6.44
CA SER A 2 -7.99 17.55 -6.21
C SER A 2 -8.46 16.35 -5.36
N LEU A 3 -7.65 15.29 -5.26
CA LEU A 3 -7.97 14.08 -4.50
C LEU A 3 -7.56 14.13 -3.02
N CYS A 4 -6.87 15.20 -2.58
CA CYS A 4 -6.53 15.39 -1.16
C CYS A 4 -7.78 15.47 -0.25
N LYS A 5 -8.98 15.75 -0.80
CA LYS A 5 -10.24 15.71 -0.03
C LYS A 5 -10.57 14.31 0.49
N TYR A 6 -10.10 13.26 -0.20
CA TYR A 6 -10.32 11.86 0.17
C TYR A 6 -9.22 11.28 1.05
N LYS A 7 -8.32 12.12 1.57
CA LYS A 7 -7.21 11.74 2.44
C LYS A 7 -7.68 10.94 3.68
N ASN A 8 -8.90 11.20 4.16
CA ASN A 8 -9.51 10.52 5.31
C ASN A 8 -10.52 9.42 4.93
N LEU A 9 -10.55 8.99 3.66
CA LEU A 9 -11.53 7.99 3.19
C LEU A 9 -11.38 6.63 3.91
N LEU A 10 -10.16 6.30 4.32
CA LEU A 10 -9.81 5.07 5.05
C LEU A 10 -9.70 5.29 6.58
N GLY A 11 -10.27 6.38 7.08
CA GLY A 11 -10.16 6.82 8.47
C GLY A 11 -9.35 8.10 8.60
N GLU A 12 -9.60 8.85 9.68
CA GLU A 12 -8.92 10.11 9.93
C GLU A 12 -7.45 9.86 10.33
N ILE A 13 -6.55 10.66 9.74
CA ILE A 13 -5.12 10.46 9.92
C ILE A 13 -4.70 10.81 11.35
N ASN A 14 -3.91 9.93 11.96
CA ASN A 14 -3.44 10.00 13.35
C ASN A 14 -4.52 9.71 14.41
N THR A 15 -5.72 9.27 14.05
CA THR A 15 -6.74 8.81 15.00
C THR A 15 -6.94 7.29 14.90
N GLY A 16 -7.19 6.64 16.04
CA GLY A 16 -7.49 5.19 16.12
C GLY A 16 -6.39 4.26 15.56
N ILE A 17 -6.81 3.30 14.74
CA ILE A 17 -5.99 2.23 14.16
C ILE A 17 -4.87 2.77 13.24
N HIS A 18 -5.07 3.98 12.71
CA HIS A 18 -4.10 4.69 11.85
C HIS A 18 -3.10 5.54 12.65
N SER A 19 -3.24 5.62 13.97
CA SER A 19 -2.28 6.25 14.89
C SER A 19 -1.13 5.30 15.27
N ILE A 20 -1.33 3.98 15.11
CA ILE A 20 -0.32 2.95 15.39
C ILE A 20 0.71 2.94 14.25
N ARG A 21 1.68 3.85 14.33
CA ARG A 21 2.86 3.87 13.48
C ARG A 21 4.05 3.40 14.28
N ILE A 22 4.52 2.18 14.02
CA ILE A 22 5.83 1.74 14.49
C ILE A 22 6.84 2.16 13.41
N PHE A 23 7.88 2.91 13.80
CA PHE A 23 8.87 3.47 12.85
C PHE A 23 8.28 4.37 11.74
N ASN A 24 7.16 5.07 12.03
CA ASN A 24 6.51 6.01 11.10
C ASN A 24 5.84 5.33 9.87
N ILE A 25 5.94 4.01 9.75
CA ILE A 25 5.27 3.20 8.71
C ILE A 25 3.89 2.80 9.23
N ALA A 26 2.86 2.95 8.40
CA ALA A 26 1.54 2.44 8.72
C ALA A 26 1.57 0.91 8.64
N ILE A 27 1.72 0.25 9.80
CA ILE A 27 1.81 -1.22 9.91
C ILE A 27 0.61 -1.87 9.24
N PHE A 28 -0.57 -1.30 9.46
CA PHE A 28 -1.80 -1.79 8.87
C PHE A 28 -1.78 -1.71 7.34
N ASP A 29 -1.15 -0.70 6.77
CA ASP A 29 -1.01 -0.52 5.33
C ASP A 29 -0.03 -1.55 4.74
N THR A 30 1.10 -1.81 5.41
CA THR A 30 2.03 -2.88 5.02
C THR A 30 1.41 -4.28 5.15
N LEU A 31 0.70 -4.54 6.25
CA LEU A 31 0.10 -5.84 6.53
C LEU A 31 -1.06 -6.11 5.57
N SER A 32 -1.93 -5.12 5.33
CA SER A 32 -3.01 -5.23 4.36
C SER A 32 -2.49 -5.38 2.94
N THR A 33 -1.42 -4.68 2.55
CA THR A 33 -0.81 -4.83 1.22
C THR A 33 -0.25 -6.25 1.02
N ILE A 34 0.40 -6.83 2.04
CA ILE A 34 0.88 -8.22 1.99
C ILE A 34 -0.30 -9.20 1.86
N LEU A 35 -1.36 -9.01 2.66
CA LEU A 35 -2.53 -9.87 2.66
C LEU A 35 -3.27 -9.81 1.31
N VAL A 36 -3.48 -8.60 0.77
CA VAL A 36 -4.07 -8.37 -0.55
C VAL A 36 -3.19 -8.97 -1.66
N ALA A 37 -1.87 -8.80 -1.59
CA ALA A 37 -0.95 -9.36 -2.58
C ALA A 37 -0.98 -10.89 -2.62
N ILE A 38 -1.06 -11.55 -1.45
CA ILE A 38 -1.19 -13.02 -1.37
C ILE A 38 -2.52 -13.49 -1.96
N VAL A 39 -3.64 -12.85 -1.58
CA VAL A 39 -4.97 -13.17 -2.10
C VAL A 39 -5.04 -12.95 -3.61
N PHE A 40 -4.51 -11.82 -4.09
CA PHE A 40 -4.45 -11.49 -5.51
C PHE A 40 -3.58 -12.49 -6.28
N TYR A 41 -2.43 -12.89 -5.74
CA TYR A 41 -1.57 -13.90 -6.35
C TYR A 41 -2.31 -15.23 -6.52
N HIS A 42 -2.95 -15.74 -5.47
CA HIS A 42 -3.67 -17.02 -5.54
C HIS A 42 -4.90 -16.97 -6.46
N ILE A 43 -5.69 -15.90 -6.43
CA ILE A 43 -6.91 -15.80 -7.24
C ILE A 43 -6.58 -15.46 -8.70
N VAL A 44 -5.74 -14.45 -8.92
CA VAL A 44 -5.54 -13.91 -10.27
C VAL A 44 -4.39 -14.62 -10.98
N ILE A 45 -3.23 -14.77 -10.34
CA ILE A 45 -2.05 -15.36 -11.00
C ILE A 45 -2.15 -16.88 -11.08
N VAL A 46 -2.56 -17.55 -10.00
CA VAL A 46 -2.64 -19.01 -9.95
C VAL A 46 -3.94 -19.52 -10.57
N ASN A 47 -5.11 -18.99 -10.18
CA ASN A 47 -6.39 -19.54 -10.63
C ASN A 47 -6.87 -19.00 -11.99
N ILE A 48 -6.75 -17.69 -12.26
CA ILE A 48 -7.23 -17.09 -13.54
C ILE A 48 -6.18 -17.20 -14.64
N LEU A 49 -4.95 -16.75 -14.39
CA LEU A 49 -3.89 -16.67 -15.39
C LEU A 49 -3.07 -17.95 -15.51
N ASN A 50 -3.10 -18.82 -14.50
CA ASN A 50 -2.30 -20.06 -14.43
C ASN A 50 -0.78 -19.82 -14.69
N LEU A 51 -0.28 -18.63 -14.32
CA LEU A 51 1.08 -18.15 -14.60
C LEU A 51 2.06 -18.38 -13.43
N SER A 52 1.74 -19.32 -12.54
CA SER A 52 2.48 -19.62 -11.30
C SER A 52 3.97 -19.94 -11.53
N GLY A 53 4.34 -20.43 -12.72
CA GLY A 53 5.73 -20.76 -13.06
C GLY A 53 6.62 -19.56 -13.41
N THR A 54 6.03 -18.45 -13.88
CA THR A 54 6.79 -17.29 -14.39
C THR A 54 6.84 -16.16 -13.37
N ILE A 55 5.73 -15.93 -12.66
CA ILE A 55 5.58 -14.80 -11.75
C ILE A 55 5.74 -15.31 -10.32
N LYS A 56 6.75 -14.80 -9.59
CA LYS A 56 6.96 -15.12 -8.18
C LYS A 56 6.13 -14.18 -7.30
N LEU A 57 5.58 -14.72 -6.20
CA LEU A 57 4.80 -13.96 -5.21
C LEU A 57 5.54 -12.70 -4.69
N TRP A 58 6.85 -12.78 -4.50
CA TRP A 58 7.68 -11.63 -4.11
C TRP A 58 7.63 -10.47 -5.11
N MET A 59 7.56 -10.73 -6.42
CA MET A 59 7.41 -9.67 -7.42
C MET A 59 6.06 -8.98 -7.31
N VAL A 60 4.98 -9.75 -7.08
CA VAL A 60 3.64 -9.20 -6.90
C VAL A 60 3.56 -8.31 -5.66
N ILE A 61 4.19 -8.72 -4.56
CA ILE A 61 4.27 -7.89 -3.34
C ILE A 61 5.00 -6.57 -3.64
N VAL A 62 6.17 -6.62 -4.31
CA VAL A 62 6.94 -5.41 -4.62
C VAL A 62 6.14 -4.45 -5.53
N VAL A 63 5.44 -4.97 -6.54
CA VAL A 63 4.62 -4.16 -7.44
C VAL A 63 3.42 -3.56 -6.70
N MET A 64 2.69 -4.36 -5.91
CA MET A 64 1.58 -3.85 -5.08
C MET A 64 2.05 -2.79 -4.09
N PHE A 65 3.23 -2.97 -3.50
CA PHE A 65 3.80 -2.03 -2.55
C PHE A 65 4.16 -0.70 -3.22
N LEU A 66 4.79 -0.74 -4.40
CA LEU A 66 5.07 0.45 -5.21
C LEU A 66 3.78 1.19 -5.59
N LEU A 67 2.75 0.44 -5.98
CA LEU A 67 1.45 1.00 -6.36
C LEU A 67 0.73 1.62 -5.16
N GLY A 68 0.82 0.99 -3.98
CA GLY A 68 0.33 1.55 -2.71
C GLY A 68 0.99 2.88 -2.35
N ILE A 69 2.32 2.97 -2.48
CA ILE A 69 3.07 4.23 -2.25
C ILE A 69 2.59 5.33 -3.21
N LEU A 70 2.35 5.00 -4.48
CA LEU A 70 1.86 5.93 -5.49
C LEU A 70 0.44 6.41 -5.15
N LEU A 71 -0.43 5.50 -4.67
CA LEU A 71 -1.77 5.82 -4.20
C LEU A 71 -1.74 6.78 -3.00
N HIS A 72 -0.88 6.54 -2.01
CA HIS A 72 -0.73 7.44 -0.86
C HIS A 72 -0.34 8.85 -1.29
N ARG A 73 0.55 8.95 -2.29
CA ARG A 73 0.96 10.23 -2.87
C ARG A 73 -0.19 10.94 -3.58
N LEU A 74 -1.04 10.20 -4.31
CA LEU A 74 -2.25 10.74 -4.96
C LEU A 74 -3.30 11.24 -3.95
N PHE A 75 -3.45 10.54 -2.82
CA PHE A 75 -4.33 10.95 -1.72
C PHE A 75 -3.71 11.98 -0.77
N CYS A 76 -2.52 12.50 -1.09
CA CYS A 76 -1.81 13.49 -0.28
C CYS A 76 -1.53 13.00 1.15
N VAL A 77 -1.39 11.68 1.32
CA VAL A 77 -0.99 11.04 2.57
C VAL A 77 0.53 11.02 2.62
N ARG A 78 1.10 11.88 3.46
CA ARG A 78 2.56 11.98 3.68
C ARG A 78 3.07 10.73 4.38
N THR A 79 3.52 9.74 3.63
CA THR A 79 4.26 8.59 4.16
C THR A 79 5.67 9.00 4.57
N THR A 80 6.35 8.20 5.38
CA THR A 80 7.73 8.45 5.81
C THR A 80 8.68 8.60 4.62
N ILE A 81 8.48 7.78 3.58
CA ILE A 81 9.28 7.81 2.36
C ILE A 81 9.04 9.12 1.62
N ASP A 82 7.79 9.60 1.54
CA ASP A 82 7.46 10.88 0.91
C ASP A 82 8.10 12.06 1.67
N LYS A 83 8.11 12.03 3.02
CA LYS A 83 8.80 13.05 3.85
C LYS A 83 10.34 12.98 3.78
N LEU A 84 10.90 11.79 3.53
CA LEU A 84 12.34 11.59 3.38
C LEU A 84 12.82 12.05 1.99
N LEU A 85 12.02 11.82 0.94
CA LEU A 85 12.36 12.18 -0.43
C LEU A 85 12.00 13.64 -0.78
N PHE A 86 10.90 14.16 -0.24
CA PHE A 86 10.45 15.54 -0.41
C PHE A 86 10.52 16.25 0.94
N LYS A 87 11.72 16.74 1.23
CA LYS A 87 12.03 17.57 2.39
C LYS A 87 11.46 18.96 2.14
N GLU A 88 10.23 19.18 2.60
CA GLU A 88 9.66 20.52 2.82
C GLU A 88 9.42 20.70 4.32
#